data_AF-A0A3M1MTH9-F1
#
_entry.id   AF-A0A3M1MTH9-F1
#
_cell.length_a   1.000
_cell.length_b   1.000
_cell.length_c   1.000
_cell.angle_alpha   90.00
_cell.angle_beta   90.00
_cell.angle_gamma   90.00
#
_symmetry.space_group_name_H-M   'P 1'
#
loop_
_entity.id
_entity.type
_entity.pdbx_description
1 polymer ?
#
loop_
_entity_poly.entity_id
_entity_poly.type
_entity_poly.pdbx_seq_one_letter_code
_entity_poly.pdbx_strand_id
1 'polypeptide(L)' 'QCFKFHGSSADLGGPALAQIRKLYPSDKATGFAQGDLRGLSKATLRTQHP' A
#
# COMPACT_ATOMS: atom_id res chain seq x y z
N GLN A 1 -3.25 -3.08 12.45
CA GLN A 1 -1.86 -3.14 11.96
C GLN A 1 -1.87 -3.22 10.44
N CYS A 2 -1.04 -2.44 9.76
CA CYS A 2 -1.00 -2.31 8.29
C CYS A 2 -0.69 -3.63 7.56
N PHE A 3 0.03 -4.56 8.20
CA PHE A 3 0.48 -5.80 7.58
C PHE A 3 -0.64 -6.79 7.22
N LYS A 4 -1.83 -6.66 7.80
CA LYS A 4 -3.01 -7.45 7.39
C LYS A 4 -3.48 -7.17 5.96
N PHE A 5 -3.00 -6.08 5.35
CA PHE A 5 -3.33 -5.65 3.98
C PHE A 5 -2.11 -5.32 3.13
N HIS A 6 -0.96 -5.06 3.77
CA HIS A 6 0.27 -4.63 3.10
C HIS A 6 1.48 -5.52 3.43
N GLY A 7 1.32 -6.51 4.31
CA GLY A 7 2.40 -7.40 4.74
C GLY A 7 2.73 -8.45 3.69
N SER A 8 3.54 -9.43 4.10
CA SER A 8 3.87 -10.59 3.28
C SER A 8 2.65 -11.47 3.04
N SER A 9 2.79 -12.48 2.17
CA SER A 9 1.75 -13.50 1.99
C SER A 9 1.37 -14.24 3.28
N ALA A 10 2.30 -14.34 4.24
CA ALA A 10 2.03 -14.93 5.55
C ALA A 10 1.13 -14.02 6.43
N ASP A 11 1.22 -12.70 6.26
CA ASP A 11 0.48 -11.73 7.06
C ASP A 11 -0.95 -11.47 6.54
N LEU A 12 -1.12 -11.54 5.22
CA LEU A 12 -2.39 -11.21 4.53
C LEU A 12 -3.46 -12.29 4.74
N GLY A 13 -3.06 -13.55 4.88
CA GLY A 13 -3.99 -14.68 4.83
C GLY A 13 -4.57 -14.91 3.43
N GLY A 14 -4.89 -16.17 3.12
CA GLY A 14 -5.32 -16.59 1.78
C GLY A 14 -6.52 -15.82 1.22
N PRO A 15 -7.64 -15.66 1.95
CA PRO A 15 -8.82 -14.96 1.45
C PRO A 15 -8.60 -13.49 1.12
N ALA A 16 -7.84 -12.76 1.94
CA ALA A 16 -7.57 -11.34 1.69
C ALA A 16 -6.63 -11.17 0.49
N LEU A 17 -5.59 -12.01 0.38
CA LEU A 17 -4.70 -12.01 -0.78
C LEU A 17 -5.44 -12.31 -2.09
N ALA A 18 -6.40 -13.24 -2.06
CA ALA A 18 -7.25 -13.53 -3.21
C ALA A 18 -8.11 -12.33 -3.63
N GLN A 19 -8.71 -11.62 -2.66
CA GLN A 19 -9.49 -10.41 -2.92
C GLN A 19 -8.62 -9.28 -3.47
N ILE A 20 -7.43 -9.05 -2.90
CA ILE A 20 -6.48 -8.03 -3.37
C ILE A 20 -6.09 -8.30 -4.82
N ARG A 21 -5.70 -9.54 -5.15
CA ARG A 21 -5.33 -9.94 -6.52
C ARG A 21 -6.48 -9.77 -7.52
N LYS A 22 -7.72 -9.98 -7.09
CA LYS A 22 -8.91 -9.81 -7.93
C LYS A 22 -9.22 -8.33 -8.20
N LEU A 23 -9.22 -7.50 -7.16
CA LEU A 23 -9.64 -6.10 -7.24
C LEU A 23 -8.53 -5.17 -7.74
N TYR A 24 -7.28 -5.53 -7.45
CA TYR A 24 -6.08 -4.74 -7.77
C TYR A 24 -5.03 -5.64 -8.45
N PRO A 25 -5.26 -6.10 -9.70
CA PRO A 25 -4.38 -7.06 -10.37
C PRO A 25 -2.94 -6.56 -10.59
N SER A 26 -2.75 -5.24 -10.62
CA SER A 26 -1.43 -4.60 -10.72
C SER A 26 -0.90 -4.11 -9.37
N ASP A 27 -1.43 -4.62 -8.24
CA ASP A 27 -1.00 -4.22 -6.91
C ASP A 27 0.52 -4.40 -6.71
N LYS A 28 1.12 -3.38 -6.10
CA LYS A 28 2.51 -3.36 -5.63
C LYS A 28 2.61 -2.92 -4.18
N ALA A 29 1.47 -2.84 -3.47
CA ALA A 29 1.38 -2.35 -2.11
C ALA A 29 1.37 -3.47 -1.06
N THR A 30 1.83 -4.67 -1.40
CA THR A 30 1.95 -5.83 -0.51
C THR A 30 3.41 -6.27 -0.42
N GLY A 31 3.77 -7.01 0.64
CA GLY A 31 5.14 -7.48 0.88
C GLY A 31 5.99 -6.60 1.80
N PHE A 32 5.40 -5.63 2.49
CA PHE A 32 6.11 -4.76 3.44
C PHE A 32 6.44 -5.47 4.75
N ALA A 33 7.58 -5.11 5.34
CA ALA A 33 8.03 -5.51 6.66
C ALA A 33 8.06 -4.32 7.65
N GLN A 34 8.28 -4.61 8.92
CA GLN A 34 8.45 -3.58 9.94
C GLN A 34 9.69 -2.72 9.68
N GLY A 35 9.49 -1.41 9.63
CA GLY A 35 10.55 -0.43 9.34
C GLY A 35 10.59 0.02 7.88
N ASP A 36 9.88 -0.67 6.97
CA ASP A 36 9.86 -0.28 5.56
C ASP A 36 9.15 1.06 5.36
N LEU A 37 9.72 1.89 4.49
CA LEU A 37 9.08 3.12 4.04
C LEU A 37 7.96 2.77 3.05
N ARG A 38 6.71 2.90 3.48
CA ARG A 38 5.54 2.63 2.63
C ARG A 38 5.41 3.63 1.47
N GLY A 39 5.85 4.86 1.66
CA GLY A 39 5.72 5.95 0.70
C GLY A 39 5.79 7.30 1.40
N LEU A 40 5.48 8.36 0.66
CA LEU A 40 5.48 9.74 1.14
C LEU A 40 4.28 10.51 0.61
N SER A 41 3.88 11.54 1.33
CA SER A 41 2.91 12.53 0.86
C SER A 41 3.65 13.70 0.23
N LYS A 42 3.21 14.12 -0.96
CA LYS A 42 3.73 15.31 -1.64
C LYS A 42 2.60 16.32 -1.81
N ALA A 43 2.80 17.54 -1.32
CA ALA A 43 1.90 18.66 -1.55
C ALA A 43 2.58 19.68 -2.47
N THR A 44 1.83 20.21 -3.44
CA THR A 44 2.30 21.27 -4.35
C THR A 44 1.43 22.49 -4.12
N LEU A 45 2.02 23.58 -3.63
CA LEU A 45 1.33 24.86 -3.45
C LEU A 45 1.44 25.66 -4.75
N ARG A 46 0.29 26.03 -5.33
CA ARG A 46 0.24 26.98 -6.44
C ARG A 46 -0.03 28.37 -5.86
N THR A 47 0.94 29.26 -5.98
CA THR A 47 0.74 30.68 -5.67
C THR A 47 0.11 31.37 -6.87
N GLN A 48 -1.00 32.08 -6.69
CA GLN A 48 -1.48 33.01 -7.69
C GLN A 48 -0.63 34.27 -7.61
N HIS A 49 -0.02 34.67 -8.73
CA HIS A 49 0.64 35.96 -8.86
C HIS A 49 -0.45 37.01 -9.17
N PRO A 50 -0.47 38.16 -8.46
CA PRO A 50 -1.43 39.23 -8.73
C PRO A 50 -1.27 39.84 -10.11
#